data_AF-A0A1V9U9P3-F1
#
_entry.id   AF-A0A1V9U9P3-F1
#
_cell.length_a   1.000
_cell.length_b   1.000
_cell.length_c   1.000
_cell.angle_alpha   90.00
_cell.angle_beta   90.00
_cell.angle_gamma   90.00
#
_symmetry.space_group_name_H-M   'P 1'
#
loop_
_entity.id
_entity.type
_entity.pdbx_description
1 polymer ?
#
loop_
_entity_poly.entity_id
_entity_poly.type
_entity_poly.pdbx_seq_one_letter_code
_entity_poly.pdbx_strand_id
1 'polypeptide(L)' 'AWTNEEVVVDNGLVTSRDPNDLPAFCAKLVEEIAEGVGAALAAGN' A
#
# COMPACT_ATOMS: atom_id res chain seq x y z
N ALA A 1 -16.59 3.28 1.76
CA ALA A 1 -17.35 2.22 2.46
C ALA A 1 -16.34 1.26 3.07
N TRP A 2 -16.67 0.59 4.18
CA TRP A 2 -15.74 -0.34 4.83
C TRP A 2 -15.77 -1.72 4.14
N THR A 3 -14.62 -2.38 4.05
CA THR A 3 -14.42 -3.70 3.44
C THR A 3 -13.59 -4.58 4.39
N ASN A 4 -13.83 -5.90 4.34
CA ASN A 4 -13.16 -6.90 5.17
C ASN A 4 -12.08 -7.65 4.36
N GLU A 5 -11.06 -6.93 3.92
CA GLU A 5 -9.92 -7.45 3.16
C GLU A 5 -8.63 -7.37 3.98
N GLU A 6 -7.72 -8.34 3.78
CA GLU A 6 -6.43 -8.43 4.50
C GLU A 6 -5.58 -7.16 4.36
N VAL A 7 -5.53 -6.60 3.15
CA VAL A 7 -4.89 -5.31 2.87
C VAL A 7 -5.78 -4.53 1.91
N VAL A 8 -5.99 -3.25 2.20
CA VAL A 8 -6.67 -2.30 1.31
C VAL A 8 -5.71 -1.16 0.99
N VAL A 9 -5.63 -0.80 -0.29
CA VAL A 9 -4.90 0.38 -0.76
C VAL A 9 -5.88 1.39 -1.32
N ASP A 10 -5.81 2.62 -0.81
CA ASP A 10 -6.63 3.74 -1.29
C ASP A 10 -5.74 4.99 -1.43
N ASN A 11 -5.51 5.44 -2.66
CA ASN A 11 -4.68 6.62 -2.96
C ASN A 11 -3.30 6.60 -2.27
N GLY A 12 -2.64 5.44 -2.25
CA GLY A 12 -1.34 5.23 -1.61
C GLY A 12 -1.39 5.05 -0.09
N LEU A 13 -2.59 5.09 0.53
CA LEU A 13 -2.78 4.71 1.92
C LEU A 13 -3.02 3.20 2.00
N VAL A 14 -2.07 2.49 2.60
CA VAL A 14 -2.16 1.05 2.87
C VAL A 14 -2.72 0.84 4.27
N THR A 15 -3.77 0.02 4.40
CA THR A 15 -4.40 -0.33 5.68
C THR A 15 -4.64 -1.83 5.78
N SER A 16 -4.65 -2.39 6.99
CA SER A 16 -4.98 -3.79 7.28
C SER A 16 -5.95 -3.90 8.46
N ARG A 17 -6.53 -5.08 8.68
CA ARG A 17 -7.59 -5.25 9.69
C ARG A 17 -7.05 -5.53 11.07
N ASP A 18 -6.04 -6.38 11.17
CA ASP A 18 -5.47 -6.84 12.44
C ASP A 18 -4.02 -7.36 12.29
N PRO A 19 -3.31 -7.68 13.40
CA PRO A 19 -1.90 -8.08 13.34
C PRO A 19 -1.60 -9.38 12.58
N ASN A 20 -2.59 -10.24 12.30
CA ASN A 20 -2.35 -11.46 11.51
C ASN A 20 -2.05 -11.11 10.05
N ASP A 21 -2.53 -9.96 9.58
CA ASP A 21 -2.36 -9.45 8.21
C ASP A 21 -0.98 -8.75 8.02
N LEU A 22 -0.13 -8.70 9.06
CA LEU A 22 1.16 -7.99 9.04
C LEU A 22 2.09 -8.39 7.88
N PRO A 23 2.26 -9.68 7.54
CA PRO A 23 3.12 -10.06 6.42
C PRO A 23 2.64 -9.47 5.08
N ALA A 24 1.33 -9.53 4.80
CA ALA A 24 0.75 -8.97 3.59
C ALA A 24 0.79 -7.43 3.60
N PHE A 25 0.50 -6.81 4.74
CA PHE A 25 0.59 -5.36 4.91
C PHE A 25 2.01 -4.84 4.62
N CYS A 26 3.03 -5.46 5.24
CA CYS A 26 4.42 -5.05 5.05
C CYS A 26 4.89 -5.25 3.60
N ALA A 27 4.52 -6.37 2.96
CA ALA A 27 4.81 -6.59 1.56
C ALA A 27 4.20 -5.50 0.68
N LYS A 28 2.91 -5.21 0.88
CA LYS A 28 2.21 -4.21 0.06
C LYS A 28 2.71 -2.79 0.30
N LEU A 29 3.02 -2.43 1.55
CA LEU A 29 3.59 -1.11 1.88
C LEU A 29 4.93 -0.88 1.16
N VAL A 30 5.79 -1.89 1.09
CA VAL A 30 7.09 -1.79 0.39
C VAL A 30 6.87 -1.61 -1.12
N GLU A 31 5.89 -2.31 -1.71
CA GLU A 31 5.52 -2.13 -3.12
C GLU A 31 5.03 -0.71 -3.41
N GLU A 32 4.08 -0.17 -2.64
CA GLU A 32 3.52 1.17 -2.87
C GLU A 32 4.57 2.27 -2.72
N ILE A 33 5.53 2.13 -1.79
CA ILE A 33 6.66 3.07 -1.67
C ILE A 33 7.55 3.01 -2.90
N ALA A 34 7.87 1.81 -3.40
CA ALA A 34 8.69 1.63 -4.59
C ALA A 34 7.99 2.18 -5.85
N GLU A 35 6.68 1.96 -5.98
CA GLU A 35 5.85 2.50 -7.07
C GLU A 35 5.69 4.03 -6.96
N GLY A 36 5.54 4.57 -5.75
CA GLY A 36 5.51 6.01 -5.50
C GLY A 36 6.82 6.70 -5.88
N VAL A 37 7.97 6.05 -5.65
CA VAL A 37 9.28 6.50 -6.15
C VAL A 37 9.34 6.43 -7.68
N GLY A 38 8.80 5.37 -8.30
CA GLY A 38 8.69 5.25 -9.75
C GLY A 38 7.81 6.33 -10.37
N ALA A 39 6.67 6.64 -9.76
CA ALA A 39 5.76 7.71 -10.17
C ALA A 39 6.39 9.10 -9.98
N ALA A 40 7.11 9.34 -8.89
CA ALA A 40 7.83 10.59 -8.66
C ALA A 40 8.98 10.82 -9.66
N LEU A 41 9.72 9.75 -10.03
CA LEU A 41 10.74 9.81 -11.07
C LEU A 41 10.15 10.01 -12.47
N ALA A 42 8.97 9.45 -12.75
CA ALA A 42 8.25 9.64 -14.01
C ALA A 42 7.54 11.00 -14.13
N ALA A 43 7.19 11.63 -13.00
CA ALA A 43 6.60 12.96 -12.94
C ALA A 43 7.62 14.12 -12.97
N GLY A 44 8.92 13.80 -13.10
CA GLY A 44 9.98 14.79 -13.31
C GLY A 44 10.01 15.31 -14.74
N ASN A 45 9.26 16.39 -15.00
CA ASN A 45 9.50 17.33 -16.09
C ASN A 45 9.33 18.77 -15.60
#